data_AF-A0A2S5D364-F1
#
_entry.id   AF-A0A2S5D364-F1
#
_cell.length_a   1.000
_cell.length_b   1.000
_cell.length_c   1.000
_cell.angle_alpha   90.00
_cell.angle_beta   90.00
_cell.angle_gamma   90.00
#
_symmetry.space_group_name_H-M   'P 1'
#
loop_
_entity.id
_entity.type
_entity.pdbx_description
1 polymer ?
#
loop_
_entity_poly.entity_id
_entity_poly.type
_entity_poly.pdbx_seq_one_letter_code
_entity_poly.pdbx_strand_id
1 'polypeptide(L)'
;MFNLIWRDVIMQKKLLLTFIPFIAFFIFMDSHPALIFLVASIFIPFNAYAYDEKAETNILLNSLPYTRKEIIASRYLGALVYMILSIAVTSLALMVFNKTFSLTDIAISVGLFILFVSLTLPMFYIFKPGYITMVIMISFILLAGIGPSIVIFLAEHLTAITDFIIHLSITTIYIAATVVILLVFLLSWGITTAIYQRKAF
;
A
#
# COMPACT_ATOMS: atom_id res chain seq x y z
N MET A 1 -17.10 1.63 13.91
CA MET A 1 -15.91 1.54 13.01
C MET A 1 -14.61 1.22 13.73
N PHE A 2 -14.19 1.94 14.78
CA PHE A 2 -12.93 1.69 15.49
C PHE A 2 -12.75 0.24 15.99
N ASN A 3 -13.84 -0.40 16.42
CA ASN A 3 -13.83 -1.80 16.85
C ASN A 3 -13.42 -2.78 15.72
N LEU A 4 -13.68 -2.44 14.46
CA LEU A 4 -13.25 -3.24 13.31
C LEU A 4 -11.73 -3.17 13.12
N ILE A 5 -11.17 -1.95 13.23
CA ILE A 5 -9.72 -1.73 13.15
C ILE A 5 -9.03 -2.43 14.32
N TRP A 6 -9.59 -2.33 15.53
CA TRP A 6 -9.04 -2.97 16.72
C TRP A 6 -9.03 -4.50 16.61
N ARG A 7 -10.09 -5.10 16.06
CA ARG A 7 -10.15 -6.53 15.76
C ARG A 7 -9.01 -6.93 14.82
N ASP A 8 -8.83 -6.18 13.74
CA ASP A 8 -7.79 -6.47 12.75
C ASP A 8 -6.39 -6.39 13.38
N VAL A 9 -6.16 -5.43 14.30
CA VAL A 9 -4.87 -5.28 15.02
C VAL A 9 -4.59 -6.51 15.90
N ILE A 10 -5.61 -7.00 16.61
CA ILE A 10 -5.47 -8.19 17.47
C ILE A 10 -5.13 -9.44 16.63
N MET A 11 -5.73 -9.57 15.44
CA MET A 11 -5.46 -10.69 14.54
C MET A 11 -4.04 -10.61 13.96
N GLN A 12 -3.55 -9.39 13.67
CA GLN A 12 -2.24 -9.16 13.06
C GLN A 12 -1.07 -9.17 14.05
N LYS A 13 -1.31 -9.18 15.37
CA LYS A 13 -0.22 -9.19 16.36
C LYS A 13 0.76 -10.35 16.20
N LYS A 14 0.30 -11.51 15.71
CA LYS A 14 1.18 -12.67 15.44
C LYS A 14 2.00 -12.48 14.16
N LEU A 15 1.43 -11.80 13.15
CA LEU A 15 2.10 -11.43 11.91
C LEU A 15 3.15 -10.33 12.11
N LEU A 16 2.97 -9.45 13.10
CA LEU A 16 3.99 -8.49 13.53
C LEU A 16 5.28 -9.18 14.01
N LEU A 17 5.21 -10.41 14.51
CA LEU A 17 6.40 -11.13 15.00
C LEU A 17 7.23 -11.72 13.86
N THR A 18 6.57 -12.20 12.80
CA THR A 18 7.21 -12.63 11.54
C THR A 18 7.75 -11.47 10.71
N PHE A 19 7.29 -10.24 10.98
CA PHE A 19 7.73 -9.03 10.29
C PHE A 19 9.17 -8.61 10.62
N ILE A 20 9.61 -8.80 11.87
CA ILE A 20 10.94 -8.41 12.35
C ILE A 20 12.07 -9.11 11.57
N PRO A 21 12.10 -10.46 11.45
CA PRO A 21 13.16 -11.12 10.69
C PRO A 21 13.14 -10.76 9.20
N PHE A 22 11.96 -10.46 8.65
CA PHE A 22 11.81 -10.03 7.26
C PHE A 22 12.44 -8.65 7.01
N ILE A 23 12.20 -7.66 7.88
CA ILE A 23 12.90 -6.37 7.80
C ILE A 23 14.41 -6.55 7.99
N ALA A 24 14.82 -7.36 8.96
CA ALA A 24 16.24 -7.60 9.24
C ALA A 24 16.97 -8.13 8.00
N PHE A 25 16.34 -9.05 7.25
CA PHE A 25 16.89 -9.55 5.99
C PHE A 25 17.21 -8.42 4.99
N PHE A 26 16.29 -7.48 4.76
CA PHE A 26 16.54 -6.35 3.85
C PHE A 26 17.62 -5.39 4.37
N ILE A 27 17.73 -5.22 5.68
CA ILE A 27 18.79 -4.43 6.31
C ILE A 27 20.16 -5.10 6.08
N PHE A 28 20.26 -6.43 6.24
CA PHE A 28 21.50 -7.18 5.99
C PHE A 28 21.90 -7.20 4.52
N MET A 29 20.93 -7.16 3.60
CA MET A 29 21.16 -7.05 2.16
C MET A 29 21.53 -5.63 1.70
N ASP A 30 21.72 -4.70 2.64
CA ASP A 30 22.08 -3.30 2.39
C ASP A 30 21.16 -2.61 1.35
N SER A 31 19.86 -2.93 1.41
CA SER A 31 18.87 -2.37 0.50
C SER A 31 18.59 -0.89 0.80
N HIS A 32 18.18 -0.15 -0.24
CA HIS A 32 17.87 1.27 -0.10
C HIS A 32 16.76 1.51 0.96
N PRO A 33 16.91 2.45 1.92
CA PRO A 33 15.95 2.64 3.02
C PRO A 33 14.50 2.84 2.57
N ALA A 34 14.27 3.63 1.51
CA ALA A 34 12.94 3.82 0.94
C ALA A 34 12.26 2.50 0.52
N LEU A 35 13.03 1.54 0.00
CA LEU A 35 12.52 0.21 -0.36
C LEU A 35 12.19 -0.60 0.89
N ILE A 36 13.04 -0.54 1.92
CA ILE A 36 12.79 -1.22 3.20
C ILE A 36 11.47 -0.72 3.81
N PHE A 37 11.26 0.59 3.88
CA PHE A 37 10.01 1.18 4.37
C PHE A 37 8.80 0.79 3.51
N LEU A 38 8.95 0.76 2.18
CA LEU A 38 7.87 0.42 1.27
C LEU A 38 7.42 -1.04 1.47
N VAL A 39 8.36 -1.98 1.40
CA VAL A 39 8.05 -3.41 1.53
C VAL A 39 7.49 -3.68 2.93
N ALA A 40 8.05 -3.04 3.97
CA ALA A 40 7.55 -3.12 5.33
C ALA A 40 6.10 -2.61 5.46
N SER A 41 5.78 -1.50 4.81
CA SER A 41 4.43 -0.92 4.83
C SER A 41 3.43 -1.79 4.07
N ILE A 42 3.84 -2.44 2.98
CA ILE A 42 2.97 -3.33 2.18
C ILE A 42 2.69 -4.65 2.90
N PHE A 43 3.69 -5.22 3.58
CA PHE A 43 3.63 -6.58 4.09
C PHE A 43 2.46 -6.81 5.05
N ILE A 44 2.23 -5.89 5.99
CA ILE A 44 1.20 -6.05 7.03
C ILE A 44 -0.22 -5.99 6.43
N PRO A 45 -0.62 -4.91 5.72
CA PRO A 45 -1.95 -4.84 5.10
C PRO A 45 -2.18 -5.97 4.11
N PHE A 46 -1.19 -6.29 3.26
CA PHE A 46 -1.35 -7.31 2.23
C PHE A 46 -1.63 -8.70 2.83
N ASN A 47 -0.86 -9.09 3.84
CA ASN A 47 -1.11 -10.35 4.54
C ASN A 47 -2.48 -10.35 5.22
N ALA A 48 -2.88 -9.24 5.84
CA ALA A 48 -4.20 -9.13 6.46
C ALA A 48 -5.34 -9.41 5.48
N TYR A 49 -5.27 -8.82 4.28
CA TYR A 49 -6.26 -9.09 3.23
C TYR A 49 -6.21 -10.54 2.75
N ALA A 50 -5.02 -11.10 2.54
CA ALA A 50 -4.88 -12.49 2.11
C ALA A 50 -5.42 -13.50 3.15
N TYR A 51 -5.30 -13.19 4.43
CA TYR A 51 -5.91 -13.99 5.51
C TYR A 51 -7.43 -13.82 5.56
N ASP A 52 -7.91 -12.58 5.45
CA ASP A 52 -9.35 -12.28 5.51
C ASP A 52 -10.12 -12.90 4.33
N GLU A 53 -9.48 -12.98 3.17
CA GLU A 53 -9.98 -13.64 1.96
C GLU A 53 -10.17 -15.15 2.17
N LYS A 54 -9.16 -15.83 2.75
CA LYS A 54 -9.23 -17.27 3.06
C LYS A 54 -10.30 -17.60 4.10
N ALA A 55 -10.58 -16.67 5.02
CA ALA A 55 -11.54 -16.86 6.10
C ALA A 55 -12.96 -16.37 5.76
N GLU A 56 -13.25 -16.03 4.51
CA GLU A 56 -14.54 -15.47 4.06
C GLU A 56 -15.06 -14.33 4.95
N THR A 57 -14.14 -13.50 5.45
CA THR A 57 -14.42 -12.47 6.46
C THR A 57 -15.48 -11.46 6.01
N ASN A 58 -15.72 -11.36 4.69
CA ASN A 58 -16.81 -10.57 4.12
C ASN A 58 -18.20 -11.00 4.61
N ILE A 59 -18.45 -12.29 4.82
CA ILE A 59 -19.73 -12.79 5.34
C ILE A 59 -19.90 -12.33 6.79
N LEU A 60 -18.87 -12.54 7.62
CA LEU A 60 -18.86 -12.08 9.01
C LEU A 60 -19.08 -10.57 9.12
N LEU A 61 -18.39 -9.78 8.30
CA LEU A 61 -18.50 -8.32 8.33
C LEU A 61 -19.88 -7.82 7.92
N ASN A 62 -20.54 -8.48 6.96
CA ASN A 62 -21.89 -8.13 6.53
C ASN A 62 -22.98 -8.54 7.53
N SER A 63 -22.69 -9.49 8.42
CA SER A 63 -23.57 -9.88 9.52
C SER A 63 -23.52 -8.93 10.72
N LEU A 64 -22.52 -8.05 10.77
CA LEU A 64 -22.42 -7.02 11.82
C LEU A 64 -23.31 -5.82 11.50
N PRO A 65 -23.77 -5.07 12.52
CA PRO A 65 -24.61 -3.89 12.34
C PRO A 65 -23.80 -2.67 11.86
N TYR A 66 -23.04 -2.83 10.78
CA TYR A 66 -22.26 -1.78 10.12
C TYR A 66 -22.72 -1.61 8.67
N THR A 67 -22.67 -0.37 8.19
CA THR A 67 -22.98 -0.09 6.80
C THR A 67 -21.82 -0.53 5.89
N ARG A 68 -22.14 -0.88 4.65
CA ARG A 68 -21.15 -1.23 3.62
C ARG A 68 -20.08 -0.14 3.41
N LYS A 69 -20.46 1.14 3.57
CA LYS A 69 -19.53 2.27 3.50
C LYS A 69 -18.54 2.26 4.65
N GLU A 70 -19.00 2.01 5.87
CA GLU A 70 -18.16 1.91 7.06
C GLU A 70 -17.20 0.72 6.97
N ILE A 71 -17.63 -0.41 6.40
CA ILE A 71 -16.75 -1.56 6.18
C ILE A 71 -15.59 -1.16 5.26
N ILE A 72 -15.86 -0.58 4.08
CA ILE A 72 -14.80 -0.15 3.14
C ILE A 72 -13.94 0.96 3.75
N ALA A 73 -14.54 1.93 4.43
CA ALA A 73 -13.79 2.99 5.09
C ALA A 73 -12.84 2.44 6.18
N SER A 74 -13.25 1.40 6.93
CA SER A 74 -12.36 0.74 7.90
C SER A 74 -11.17 0.05 7.26
N ARG A 75 -11.32 -0.45 6.02
CA ARG A 75 -10.25 -1.07 5.24
C ARG A 75 -9.20 -0.06 4.80
N TYR A 76 -9.62 1.07 4.20
CA TYR A 76 -8.70 2.14 3.81
C TYR A 76 -7.99 2.77 5.01
N LEU A 77 -8.74 3.11 6.06
CA LEU A 77 -8.15 3.70 7.28
C LEU A 77 -7.27 2.70 8.04
N GLY A 78 -7.65 1.43 8.09
CA GLY A 78 -6.84 0.36 8.68
C GLY A 78 -5.49 0.24 7.98
N ALA A 79 -5.47 0.24 6.64
CA ALA A 79 -4.22 0.21 5.87
C ALA A 79 -3.29 1.39 6.19
N LEU A 80 -3.84 2.60 6.35
CA LEU A 80 -3.05 3.78 6.77
C LEU A 80 -2.51 3.66 8.19
N VAL A 81 -3.29 3.12 9.13
CA VAL A 81 -2.83 2.86 10.50
C VAL A 81 -1.68 1.85 10.50
N TYR A 82 -1.79 0.77 9.73
CA TYR A 82 -0.72 -0.22 9.62
C TYR A 82 0.53 0.33 8.96
N MET A 83 0.40 1.21 7.96
CA MET A 83 1.55 1.91 7.38
C MET A 83 2.29 2.72 8.44
N ILE A 84 1.57 3.51 9.26
CA ILE A 84 2.20 4.32 10.33
C ILE A 84 2.94 3.41 11.33
N LEU A 85 2.32 2.29 11.72
CA LEU A 85 2.94 1.31 12.60
C LEU A 85 4.18 0.65 11.96
N SER A 86 4.10 0.25 10.68
CA SER A 86 5.23 -0.29 9.93
C SER A 86 6.39 0.69 9.88
N ILE A 87 6.12 1.96 9.56
CA ILE A 87 7.16 3.01 9.53
C ILE A 87 7.83 3.14 10.90
N ALA A 88 7.05 3.20 11.98
CA ALA A 88 7.61 3.28 13.33
C ALA A 88 8.53 2.09 13.66
N VAL A 89 8.08 0.87 13.36
CA VAL A 89 8.87 -0.35 13.59
C VAL A 89 10.13 -0.38 12.71
N THR A 90 10.03 -0.02 11.43
CA THR A 90 11.17 0.01 10.51
C THR A 90 12.18 1.09 10.88
N SER A 91 11.73 2.27 11.31
CA SER A 91 12.61 3.33 11.82
C SER A 91 13.39 2.85 13.04
N LEU A 92 12.71 2.22 14.01
CA LEU A 92 13.38 1.64 15.18
C LEU A 92 14.39 0.56 14.78
N ALA A 93 14.04 -0.33 13.85
CA ALA A 93 14.95 -1.36 13.36
C ALA A 93 16.19 -0.74 12.71
N LEU A 94 16.04 0.22 11.79
CA LEU A 94 17.16 0.89 11.14
C LEU A 94 18.07 1.61 12.14
N MET A 95 17.50 2.23 13.18
CA MET A 95 18.28 2.85 14.27
C MET A 95 19.10 1.82 15.05
N VAL A 96 18.52 0.66 15.39
CA VAL A 96 19.25 -0.43 16.10
C VAL A 96 20.42 -0.95 15.26
N PHE A 97 20.27 -1.03 13.94
CA PHE A 97 21.32 -1.47 13.02
C PHE A 97 22.24 -0.34 12.53
N ASN A 98 22.17 0.87 13.13
CA ASN A 98 22.97 2.04 12.75
C ASN A 98 22.90 2.39 11.25
N LYS A 99 21.74 2.19 10.62
CA LYS A 99 21.50 2.58 9.23
C LYS A 99 20.91 3.99 9.15
N THR A 100 21.50 4.81 8.29
CA THR A 100 21.01 6.16 8.01
C THR A 100 19.79 6.11 7.10
N PHE A 101 18.76 6.90 7.42
CA PHE A 101 17.61 7.12 6.55
C PHE A 101 17.19 8.59 6.59
N SER A 102 16.55 9.04 5.53
CA SER A 102 16.08 10.42 5.38
C SER A 102 14.55 10.53 5.49
N LEU A 103 14.05 11.72 5.78
CA LEU A 103 12.60 12.01 5.71
C LEU A 103 12.07 11.84 4.28
N THR A 104 12.90 12.08 3.28
CA THR A 104 12.56 11.86 1.87
C THR A 104 12.33 10.38 1.56
N ASP A 105 13.10 9.46 2.16
CA ASP A 105 12.89 8.02 1.99
C ASP A 105 11.53 7.58 2.51
N ILE A 106 11.15 8.11 3.69
CA ILE A 106 9.85 7.85 4.30
C ILE A 106 8.74 8.43 3.41
N ALA A 107 8.86 9.68 2.96
CA ALA A 107 7.86 10.33 2.10
C ALA A 107 7.64 9.57 0.78
N ILE A 108 8.73 9.12 0.13
CA ILE A 108 8.66 8.30 -1.09
C ILE A 108 7.95 6.98 -0.80
N SER A 109 8.32 6.29 0.29
CA SER A 109 7.70 5.01 0.67
C SER A 109 6.21 5.15 0.97
N VAL A 110 5.80 6.23 1.66
CA VAL A 110 4.39 6.54 1.96
C VAL A 110 3.62 6.79 0.67
N GLY A 111 4.15 7.60 -0.24
CA GLY A 111 3.52 7.88 -1.53
C GLY A 111 3.30 6.61 -2.35
N LEU A 112 4.34 5.78 -2.47
CA LEU A 112 4.27 4.50 -3.17
C LEU A 112 3.30 3.51 -2.49
N PHE A 113 3.28 3.46 -1.16
CA PHE A 113 2.34 2.62 -0.42
C PHE A 113 0.88 3.06 -0.64
N ILE A 114 0.59 4.36 -0.60
CA ILE A 114 -0.77 4.87 -0.84
C ILE A 114 -1.21 4.52 -2.26
N LEU A 115 -0.33 4.65 -3.26
CA LEU A 115 -0.62 4.19 -4.62
C LEU A 115 -0.88 2.68 -4.68
N PHE A 116 -0.05 1.89 -4.01
CA PHE A 116 -0.24 0.44 -3.93
C PHE A 116 -1.61 0.08 -3.35
N VAL A 117 -2.00 0.66 -2.21
CA VAL A 117 -3.32 0.43 -1.58
C VAL A 117 -4.45 0.88 -2.50
N SER A 118 -4.29 2.03 -3.16
CA SER A 118 -5.28 2.57 -4.10
C SER A 118 -5.51 1.66 -5.30
N LEU A 119 -4.49 0.95 -5.77
CA LEU A 119 -4.65 0.02 -6.91
C LEU A 119 -5.15 -1.35 -6.45
N THR A 120 -4.62 -1.85 -5.33
CA THR A 120 -4.89 -3.22 -4.87
C THR A 120 -6.26 -3.38 -4.22
N LEU A 121 -6.73 -2.43 -3.41
CA LEU A 121 -8.02 -2.56 -2.73
C LEU A 121 -9.22 -2.74 -3.67
N PRO A 122 -9.41 -1.94 -4.73
CA PRO A 122 -10.47 -2.19 -5.70
C PRO A 122 -10.35 -3.59 -6.32
N MET A 123 -9.14 -4.03 -6.64
CA MET A 123 -8.89 -5.34 -7.25
C MET A 123 -9.35 -6.49 -6.35
N PHE A 124 -9.14 -6.40 -5.03
CA PHE A 124 -9.63 -7.41 -4.07
C PHE A 124 -11.16 -7.59 -4.12
N TYR A 125 -11.90 -6.55 -4.50
CA TYR A 125 -13.36 -6.62 -4.59
C TYR A 125 -13.88 -6.94 -6.00
N ILE A 126 -13.09 -6.69 -7.04
CA ILE A 126 -13.42 -7.02 -8.44
C ILE A 126 -13.17 -8.50 -8.72
N PHE A 127 -11.99 -9.01 -8.36
CA PHE A 127 -11.60 -10.37 -8.67
C PHE A 127 -12.16 -11.38 -7.67
N LYS A 128 -12.23 -12.64 -8.10
CA LYS A 128 -12.70 -13.73 -7.23
C LYS A 128 -11.63 -14.09 -6.19
N PRO A 129 -12.05 -14.45 -4.97
CA PRO A 129 -11.15 -14.99 -3.95
C PRO A 129 -10.34 -16.18 -4.50
N GLY A 130 -9.03 -16.22 -4.27
CA GLY A 130 -8.10 -17.28 -4.67
C GLY A 130 -7.09 -16.88 -5.75
N TYR A 131 -7.43 -15.90 -6.61
CA TYR A 131 -6.55 -15.45 -7.69
C TYR A 131 -5.87 -14.11 -7.40
N ILE A 132 -6.32 -13.37 -6.39
CA ILE A 132 -5.88 -11.98 -6.18
C ILE A 132 -4.41 -11.90 -5.77
N THR A 133 -3.94 -12.79 -4.89
CA THR A 133 -2.51 -12.84 -4.49
C THR A 133 -1.61 -13.08 -5.71
N MET A 134 -2.04 -13.97 -6.62
CA MET A 134 -1.34 -14.25 -7.87
C MET A 134 -1.37 -13.06 -8.81
N VAL A 135 -2.52 -12.40 -8.98
CA VAL A 135 -2.67 -11.21 -9.81
C VAL A 135 -1.80 -10.06 -9.30
N ILE A 136 -1.72 -9.86 -7.98
CA ILE A 136 -0.89 -8.80 -7.37
C ILE A 136 0.61 -9.13 -7.51
N MET A 137 1.01 -10.39 -7.35
CA MET A 137 2.40 -10.78 -7.61
C MET A 137 2.80 -10.62 -9.07
N ILE A 138 1.94 -11.07 -10.00
CA ILE A 138 2.18 -10.92 -11.44
C ILE A 138 2.22 -9.45 -11.82
N SER A 139 1.29 -8.63 -11.33
CA SER A 139 1.28 -7.19 -11.61
C SER A 139 2.52 -6.50 -11.05
N PHE A 140 2.98 -6.86 -9.85
CA PHE A 140 4.21 -6.34 -9.27
C PHE A 140 5.44 -6.71 -10.11
N ILE A 141 5.55 -7.97 -10.55
CA ILE A 141 6.66 -8.44 -11.40
C ILE A 141 6.64 -7.72 -12.77
N LEU A 142 5.48 -7.61 -13.40
CA LEU A 142 5.33 -6.89 -14.68
C LEU A 142 5.68 -5.42 -14.53
N LEU A 143 5.23 -4.77 -13.45
CA LEU A 143 5.55 -3.38 -13.17
C LEU A 143 7.05 -3.19 -12.92
N ALA A 144 7.68 -4.09 -12.16
CA ALA A 144 9.12 -4.02 -11.88
C ALA A 144 9.98 -4.28 -13.13
N GLY A 145 9.57 -5.22 -13.98
CA GLY A 145 10.32 -5.60 -15.19
C GLY A 145 10.12 -4.64 -16.38
N ILE A 146 8.90 -4.16 -16.60
CA ILE A 146 8.53 -3.36 -17.77
C ILE A 146 8.43 -1.86 -17.42
N GLY A 147 8.14 -1.53 -16.17
CA GLY A 147 7.96 -0.16 -15.70
C GLY A 147 9.13 0.78 -16.03
N PRO A 148 10.39 0.43 -15.71
CA PRO A 148 11.54 1.27 -16.06
C PRO A 148 11.64 1.54 -17.56
N SER A 149 11.41 0.52 -18.39
CA SER A 149 11.44 0.65 -19.86
C SER A 149 10.32 1.55 -20.39
N ILE A 150 9.12 1.48 -19.81
CA ILE A 150 8.01 2.38 -20.17
C ILE A 150 8.35 3.82 -19.78
N VAL A 151 8.94 4.03 -18.61
CA VAL A 151 9.33 5.37 -18.14
C VAL A 151 10.39 5.97 -19.06
N ILE A 152 11.41 5.20 -19.42
CA ILE A 152 12.46 5.63 -20.35
C ILE A 152 11.86 5.95 -21.72
N PHE A 153 11.02 5.06 -22.26
CA PHE A 153 10.35 5.27 -23.54
C PHE A 153 9.50 6.55 -23.54
N LEU A 154 8.73 6.81 -22.48
CA LEU A 154 7.96 8.04 -22.32
C LEU A 154 8.88 9.26 -22.21
N ALA A 155 9.98 9.17 -21.47
CA ALA A 155 10.92 10.27 -21.32
C ALA A 155 11.57 10.67 -22.66
N GLU A 156 11.87 9.69 -23.50
CA GLU A 156 12.47 9.88 -24.83
C GLU A 156 11.47 10.43 -25.86
N HIS A 157 10.20 9.99 -25.82
CA HIS A 157 9.21 10.35 -26.84
C HIS A 157 8.31 11.54 -26.46
N LEU A 158 8.13 11.82 -25.17
CA LEU A 158 7.33 12.93 -24.66
C LEU A 158 8.21 14.02 -24.06
N THR A 159 9.17 14.51 -24.84
CA THR A 159 10.14 15.53 -24.43
C THR A 159 9.48 16.77 -23.85
N ALA A 160 8.32 17.20 -24.36
CA ALA A 160 7.57 18.33 -23.82
C ALA A 160 7.13 18.14 -22.34
N ILE A 161 6.82 16.90 -21.93
CA ILE A 161 6.48 16.59 -20.54
C ILE A 161 7.76 16.54 -19.70
N THR A 162 8.80 15.91 -20.22
CA THR A 162 10.11 15.80 -19.55
C THR A 162 10.73 17.17 -19.31
N ASP A 163 10.72 18.05 -20.31
CA ASP A 163 11.23 19.43 -20.22
C ASP A 163 10.43 20.26 -19.21
N PHE A 164 9.10 20.13 -19.22
CA PHE A 164 8.24 20.78 -18.22
C PHE A 164 8.60 20.31 -16.80
N ILE A 165 8.82 19.01 -16.58
CA ILE A 165 9.20 18.46 -15.28
C ILE A 165 10.60 18.94 -14.84
N ILE A 166 11.57 18.98 -15.75
CA ILE A 166 12.94 19.43 -15.44
C ILE A 166 12.98 20.91 -15.01
N HIS A 167 12.09 21.73 -15.57
CA HIS A 167 11.99 23.15 -15.20
C HIS A 167 11.23 23.41 -13.89
N LEU A 168 10.54 22.41 -13.33
CA LEU A 168 9.88 22.54 -12.05
C LEU A 168 10.88 22.39 -10.88
N SER A 169 10.66 23.14 -9.81
CA SER A 169 11.41 22.93 -8.58
C SER A 169 11.09 21.56 -7.99
N ILE A 170 12.07 20.93 -7.35
CA ILE A 170 11.91 19.64 -6.65
C ILE A 170 10.73 19.68 -5.66
N THR A 171 10.57 20.80 -4.94
CA THR A 171 9.45 21.01 -4.02
C THR A 171 8.10 21.01 -4.74
N THR A 172 8.01 21.67 -5.90
CA THR A 172 6.79 21.67 -6.73
C THR A 172 6.44 20.26 -7.19
N ILE A 173 7.44 19.46 -7.59
CA ILE A 173 7.25 18.07 -8.02
C ILE A 173 6.68 17.24 -6.87
N TYR A 174 7.24 17.35 -5.66
CA TYR A 174 6.73 16.61 -4.50
C TYR A 174 5.30 17.00 -4.13
N ILE A 175 4.96 18.30 -4.18
CA ILE A 175 3.60 18.77 -3.89
C ILE A 175 2.63 18.24 -4.96
N ALA A 176 2.97 18.38 -6.24
CA ALA A 176 2.15 17.89 -7.34
C ALA A 176 1.93 16.38 -7.25
N ALA A 177 2.99 15.60 -7.00
CA ALA A 177 2.90 14.16 -6.79
C ALA A 177 1.98 13.81 -5.61
N THR A 178 2.10 14.52 -4.49
CA THR A 178 1.23 14.32 -3.32
C THR A 178 -0.24 14.55 -3.66
N VAL A 179 -0.56 15.64 -4.38
CA VAL A 179 -1.93 15.95 -4.82
C VAL A 179 -2.47 14.84 -5.72
N VAL A 180 -1.68 14.39 -6.70
CA VAL A 180 -2.09 13.30 -7.61
C VAL A 180 -2.35 12.02 -6.84
N ILE A 181 -1.46 11.63 -5.91
CA ILE A 181 -1.62 10.42 -5.09
C ILE A 181 -2.90 10.50 -4.25
N LEU A 182 -3.20 11.64 -3.64
CA LEU A 182 -4.42 11.84 -2.87
C LEU A 182 -5.68 11.75 -3.74
N LEU A 183 -5.66 12.31 -4.95
CA LEU A 183 -6.78 12.20 -5.89
C LEU A 183 -7.01 10.74 -6.30
N VAL A 184 -5.94 10.01 -6.64
CA VAL A 184 -6.01 8.58 -6.97
C VAL A 184 -6.58 7.77 -5.80
N PHE A 185 -6.15 8.06 -4.57
CA PHE A 185 -6.64 7.41 -3.37
C PHE A 185 -8.15 7.64 -3.14
N LEU A 186 -8.61 8.89 -3.27
CA LEU A 186 -10.03 9.23 -3.11
C LEU A 186 -10.90 8.60 -4.20
N LEU A 187 -10.44 8.63 -5.46
CA LEU A 187 -11.12 7.97 -6.58
C LEU A 187 -11.21 6.46 -6.35
N SER A 188 -10.12 5.84 -5.93
CA SER A 188 -10.06 4.42 -5.63
C SER A 188 -11.03 4.01 -4.50
N TRP A 189 -11.09 4.79 -3.42
CA TRP A 189 -12.04 4.57 -2.34
C TRP A 189 -13.49 4.69 -2.83
N GLY A 190 -13.80 5.71 -3.63
CA GLY A 190 -15.11 5.88 -4.24
C GLY A 190 -15.52 4.68 -5.11
N ILE A 191 -14.63 4.25 -6.01
CA ILE A 191 -14.84 3.10 -6.89
C ILE A 191 -15.05 1.82 -6.07
N THR A 192 -14.19 1.57 -5.07
CA THR A 192 -14.29 0.39 -4.20
C THR A 192 -15.63 0.36 -3.46
N THR A 193 -16.08 1.51 -2.96
CA THR A 193 -17.37 1.63 -2.26
C THR A 193 -18.53 1.33 -3.19
N ALA A 194 -18.51 1.86 -4.42
CA ALA A 194 -19.55 1.62 -5.41
C ALA A 194 -19.63 0.13 -5.81
N ILE A 195 -18.47 -0.52 -5.99
CA ILE A 195 -18.39 -1.95 -6.30
C ILE A 195 -18.95 -2.78 -5.14
N TYR A 196 -18.51 -2.51 -3.92
CA TYR A 196 -18.91 -3.27 -2.73
C TYR A 196 -20.39 -3.14 -2.41
N GLN A 197 -21.02 -2.00 -2.71
CA GLN A 197 -22.46 -1.81 -2.54
C GLN A 197 -23.29 -2.61 -3.54
N ARG A 198 -22.81 -2.77 -4.78
CA ARG A 198 -23.52 -3.50 -5.85
C ARG A 198 -23.38 -5.02 -5.74
N LYS A 199 -22.41 -5.52 -4.97
CA LYS A 199 -22.13 -6.95 -4.83
C LYS A 199 -23.17 -7.60 -3.91
N ALA A 200 -23.96 -8.53 -4.43
CA ALA A 200 -24.73 -9.45 -3.60
C ALA A 200 -23.75 -10.44 -2.96
N PHE A 201 -23.76 -10.52 -1.63
CA PHE A 201 -23.00 -11.50 -0.84
C PHE A 201 -23.98 -12.49 -0.24
#